data_AF-M2XTD1-F1
#
_entry.id   AF-M2XTD1-F1
#
_cell.length_a   1.000
_cell.length_b   1.000
_cell.length_c   1.000
_cell.angle_alpha   90.00
_cell.angle_beta   90.00
_cell.angle_gamma   90.00
#
_symmetry.space_group_name_H-M   'P 1'
#
loop_
_entity.id
_entity.type
_entity.pdbx_description
1 polymer ?
#
loop_
_entity_poly.entity_id
_entity_poly.type
_entity_poly.pdbx_seq_one_letter_code
_entity_poly.pdbx_strand_id
1 'polypeptide(L)'
;MTSAELKKSMEPGEQSYMLCLFPGSFRANLSPLKLRLLPNHDGLDDSSLYWKLRGPNDAYYVSHDELCSKRGLYFYSFSDQNLENLDIHIDIIMGKVDSSSCCVVGQCALVSSEFMDTKGLIRRPLISKDILIVGELVFEYLIVRPWLPSVKNMREYLYAIKLNYTLPLLVGHRGKGAHSKSYVQENTLLSFLSATRDKRVKFIELDVQLSADGHPIVFHDFLITRKTQQLDLDDMDIRKVERYPTIAVGSLSLKDFQRMAIYREGAAVTFYDSDHETRESNGYHLRSKTSHGGRRNGTRSHSNSSSRSSSITSDLSGIASHRSSDSDRDDMDEIPSLIEDHLPSLDEVLMKMPVDVGFFLEMKYPCPDYQQRKKLVVPDRNVFVDAVLDCVCKSFVEKKQRTIVFLSFDPDICYLLKCKQEYFPVLLLCSETRFSSDDHFDLRTMDIQNAVNWSIHQKLDGMAILSDILFEKPNIVSELKNNGLKVFCFGAITSQEDKAKNLIKLGVDGLIADNVTCLAKKLCDIL
;
A
#
# COMPACT_ATOMS: atom_id res chain seq x y z
N MET A 1 28.99 15.11 -5.85
CA MET A 1 29.01 16.05 -4.69
C MET A 1 29.34 15.28 -3.42
N THR A 2 29.81 15.95 -2.37
CA THR A 2 30.23 15.32 -1.10
C THR A 2 29.05 15.01 -0.19
N SER A 3 29.15 13.91 0.55
CA SER A 3 28.08 13.33 1.38
C SER A 3 27.96 14.01 2.76
N ALA A 4 27.61 15.29 2.78
CA ALA A 4 27.63 16.11 4.01
C ALA A 4 26.42 17.04 4.23
N GLU A 5 25.36 16.95 3.43
CA GLU A 5 24.07 17.58 3.73
C GLU A 5 23.09 16.53 4.26
N LEU A 6 23.10 16.34 5.58
CA LEU A 6 21.97 15.74 6.29
C LEU A 6 20.77 16.65 6.07
N LYS A 7 19.74 16.15 5.36
CA LYS A 7 18.51 16.90 5.08
C LYS A 7 17.76 17.12 6.40
N LYS A 8 18.01 18.29 7.00
CA LYS A 8 17.38 18.76 8.24
C LYS A 8 15.86 18.62 8.12
N SER A 9 15.17 18.21 9.19
CA SER A 9 13.71 18.34 9.23
C SER A 9 13.29 19.80 9.09
N MET A 10 12.17 20.05 8.41
CA MET A 10 11.66 21.38 8.08
C MET A 10 11.63 22.30 9.31
N GLU A 11 12.15 23.51 9.18
CA GLU A 11 12.15 24.47 10.30
C GLU A 11 10.75 25.10 10.52
N PRO A 12 10.42 25.56 11.74
CA PRO A 12 9.12 26.17 12.02
C PRO A 12 8.84 27.41 11.14
N GLY A 13 7.90 27.27 10.21
CA GLY A 13 7.55 28.29 9.19
C GLY A 13 7.85 27.85 7.76
N GLU A 14 8.77 26.91 7.57
CA GLU A 14 9.09 26.32 6.26
C GLU A 14 7.93 25.47 5.74
N GLN A 15 7.61 25.57 4.46
CA GLN A 15 6.73 24.65 3.74
C GLN A 15 7.53 23.98 2.62
N SER A 16 7.27 22.69 2.37
CA SER A 16 7.88 21.95 1.26
C SER A 16 6.81 21.60 0.23
N TYR A 17 7.16 21.74 -1.04
CA TYR A 17 6.26 21.63 -2.17
C TYR A 17 6.78 20.55 -3.12
N MET A 18 5.89 19.67 -3.56
CA MET A 18 6.15 18.75 -4.67
C MET A 18 5.20 19.09 -5.83
N LEU A 19 5.77 19.41 -6.99
CA LEU A 19 5.03 19.51 -8.24
C LEU A 19 5.31 18.26 -9.08
N CYS A 20 4.27 17.48 -9.35
CA CYS A 20 4.29 16.44 -10.37
C CYS A 20 3.76 17.02 -11.67
N LEU A 21 4.65 17.25 -12.64
CA LEU A 21 4.25 17.56 -14.00
C LEU A 21 3.87 16.25 -14.70
N PHE A 22 2.57 16.12 -15.01
CA PHE A 22 2.10 15.08 -15.91
C PHE A 22 2.25 15.53 -17.36
N PRO A 23 2.64 14.66 -18.29
CA PRO A 23 2.61 14.91 -19.73
C PRO A 23 1.16 14.83 -20.27
N GLY A 24 0.27 15.60 -19.65
CA GLY A 24 -1.17 15.61 -19.90
C GLY A 24 -1.52 16.25 -21.23
N SER A 25 -1.38 15.48 -22.31
CA SER A 25 -1.87 15.80 -23.66
C SER A 25 -1.34 17.11 -24.27
N PHE A 26 -0.07 17.10 -24.69
CA PHE A 26 0.32 17.89 -25.86
C PHE A 26 -0.65 17.55 -27.01
N ARG A 27 -1.33 18.55 -27.58
CA ARG A 27 -2.20 18.32 -28.75
C ARG A 27 -1.33 17.85 -29.91
N ALA A 28 -1.61 16.64 -30.40
CA ALA A 28 -0.89 16.00 -31.50
C ALA A 28 -1.14 16.70 -32.84
N ASN A 29 -0.46 17.83 -33.04
CA ASN A 29 -0.28 18.52 -34.33
C ASN A 29 1.10 19.19 -34.46
N LEU A 30 1.94 19.15 -33.42
CA LEU A 30 3.38 19.34 -33.58
C LEU A 30 4.00 18.01 -34.03
N SER A 31 4.45 17.96 -35.27
CA SER A 31 5.32 16.90 -35.82
C SER A 31 6.54 16.67 -34.92
N PRO A 32 7.15 15.46 -34.89
CA PRO A 32 7.70 14.86 -33.67
C PRO A 32 8.97 15.53 -33.12
N LEU A 33 8.79 16.67 -32.44
CA LEU A 33 9.74 17.26 -31.51
C LEU A 33 9.89 16.32 -30.31
N LYS A 34 10.98 15.53 -30.33
CA LYS A 34 11.35 14.69 -29.20
C LYS A 34 11.84 15.57 -28.06
N LEU A 35 10.97 15.75 -27.06
CA LEU A 35 11.37 16.17 -25.72
C LEU A 35 12.56 15.31 -25.29
N ARG A 36 13.68 15.98 -25.01
CA ARG A 36 14.97 15.41 -24.63
C ARG A 36 15.55 16.30 -23.56
N LEU A 37 15.37 15.89 -22.31
CA LEU A 37 16.26 16.32 -21.24
C LEU A 37 17.50 15.42 -21.29
N LEU A 38 18.66 15.99 -21.01
CA LEU A 38 19.91 15.25 -20.81
C LEU A 38 20.73 15.96 -19.73
N PRO A 39 21.56 15.23 -18.96
CA PRO A 39 22.57 15.84 -18.10
C PRO A 39 23.66 16.55 -18.93
N ASN A 40 24.44 17.39 -18.26
CA ASN A 40 25.50 18.20 -18.86
C ASN A 40 26.50 17.40 -19.72
N HIS A 41 26.85 17.96 -20.88
CA HIS A 41 28.00 17.64 -21.75
C HIS A 41 28.17 16.14 -22.14
N ASP A 42 27.95 15.70 -23.38
CA ASP A 42 27.96 16.40 -24.68
C ASP A 42 27.02 15.72 -25.72
N GLY A 43 26.67 16.44 -26.79
CA GLY A 43 26.04 15.83 -27.98
C GLY A 43 24.53 16.04 -28.16
N LEU A 44 23.99 17.19 -27.76
CA LEU A 44 22.61 17.58 -28.08
C LEU A 44 22.42 17.97 -29.56
N ASP A 45 21.22 17.69 -30.09
CA ASP A 45 20.78 18.08 -31.43
C ASP A 45 19.90 19.34 -31.38
N ASP A 46 19.87 20.13 -32.47
CA ASP A 46 19.16 21.41 -32.55
C ASP A 46 17.62 21.28 -32.50
N SER A 47 17.09 20.06 -32.54
CA SER A 47 15.66 19.74 -32.40
C SER A 47 15.19 19.52 -30.95
N SER A 48 16.06 19.71 -29.95
CA SER A 48 15.79 19.37 -28.54
C SER A 48 14.97 20.44 -27.81
N LEU A 49 14.03 20.01 -26.96
CA LEU A 49 13.21 20.87 -26.09
C LEU A 49 13.57 20.69 -24.62
N TYR A 50 13.83 21.79 -23.91
CA TYR A 50 14.18 21.85 -22.49
C TYR A 50 13.34 22.89 -21.73
N TRP A 51 13.31 22.78 -20.39
CA TRP A 51 12.36 23.47 -19.51
C TRP A 51 13.11 24.18 -18.38
N LYS A 52 12.69 25.38 -18.00
CA LYS A 52 13.30 26.14 -16.88
C LYS A 52 12.24 26.62 -15.90
N LEU A 53 12.39 26.22 -14.64
CA LEU A 53 11.60 26.70 -13.50
C LEU A 53 12.29 27.91 -12.85
N ARG A 54 11.54 28.95 -12.48
CA ARG A 54 12.05 30.11 -11.72
C ARG A 54 11.11 30.47 -10.58
N GLY A 55 11.68 30.75 -9.41
CA GLY A 55 10.96 31.28 -8.25
C GLY A 55 11.07 32.80 -8.08
N PRO A 56 10.49 33.36 -7.00
CA PRO A 56 10.25 34.80 -6.82
C PRO A 56 11.50 35.70 -6.77
N ASN A 57 12.69 35.12 -6.60
CA ASN A 57 13.97 35.83 -6.49
C ASN A 57 14.93 35.54 -7.68
N ASP A 58 14.40 35.13 -8.84
CA ASP A 58 15.16 34.47 -9.94
C ASP A 58 15.94 33.23 -9.47
N ALA A 59 15.54 32.68 -8.31
CA ALA A 59 16.10 31.48 -7.72
C ALA A 59 15.76 30.27 -8.59
N TYR A 60 16.79 29.51 -8.94
CA TYR A 60 16.70 28.31 -9.75
C TYR A 60 16.29 27.14 -8.85
N TYR A 61 15.02 26.77 -8.85
CA TYR A 61 14.54 25.53 -8.21
C TYR A 61 15.05 24.31 -9.00
N VAL A 62 16.31 23.93 -8.77
CA VAL A 62 17.00 22.84 -9.47
C VAL A 62 17.27 21.67 -8.51
N SER A 63 16.37 20.70 -8.55
CA SER A 63 16.70 19.28 -8.42
C SER A 63 16.36 18.61 -9.76
N HIS A 64 17.26 18.69 -10.74
CA HIS A 64 17.11 18.01 -12.02
C HIS A 64 17.44 16.52 -11.86
N ASP A 65 16.44 15.71 -11.53
CA ASP A 65 16.47 14.26 -11.66
C ASP A 65 15.25 13.83 -12.48
N GLU A 66 15.48 13.45 -13.74
CA GLU A 66 14.41 13.00 -14.64
C GLU A 66 13.93 11.62 -14.20
N LEU A 67 12.66 11.51 -13.76
CA LEU A 67 12.06 10.20 -13.46
C LEU A 67 11.62 9.50 -14.75
N CYS A 68 12.63 9.09 -15.54
CA CYS A 68 12.53 8.53 -16.89
C CYS A 68 11.95 7.10 -16.89
N SER A 69 10.74 6.97 -16.35
CA SER A 69 9.80 5.93 -16.71
C SER A 69 9.43 6.06 -18.20
N LYS A 70 8.96 4.97 -18.80
CA LYS A 70 8.47 4.94 -20.20
C LYS A 70 7.17 5.74 -20.42
N ARG A 71 6.80 6.62 -19.48
CA ARG A 71 5.62 7.50 -19.50
C ARG A 71 5.93 8.97 -19.16
N GLY A 72 7.19 9.34 -18.88
CA GLY A 72 7.64 10.75 -18.81
C GLY A 72 7.05 11.58 -17.65
N LEU A 73 7.28 11.14 -16.40
CA LEU A 73 6.89 11.90 -15.20
C LEU A 73 8.04 12.80 -14.74
N TYR A 74 7.74 14.04 -14.36
CA TYR A 74 8.73 14.98 -13.83
C TYR A 74 8.31 15.47 -12.45
N PHE A 75 9.21 15.39 -11.48
CA PHE A 75 8.97 15.79 -10.09
C PHE A 75 9.90 16.92 -9.70
N TYR A 76 9.34 18.03 -9.26
CA TYR A 76 10.10 19.16 -8.70
C TYR A 76 9.81 19.24 -7.21
N SER A 77 10.85 19.22 -6.38
CA SER A 77 10.75 19.34 -4.92
C SER A 77 11.54 20.56 -4.45
N PHE A 78 10.89 21.46 -3.71
CA PHE A 78 11.53 22.65 -3.15
C PHE A 78 10.89 23.04 -1.81
N SER A 79 11.56 23.90 -1.05
CA SER A 79 11.00 24.54 0.15
C SER A 79 10.92 26.05 -0.04
N ASP A 80 9.95 26.69 0.62
CA ASP A 80 9.82 28.13 0.73
C ASP A 80 9.21 28.51 2.09
N GLN A 81 9.38 29.75 2.52
CA GLN A 81 8.87 30.30 3.78
C GLN A 81 7.55 31.09 3.58
N ASN A 82 7.19 31.49 2.35
CA ASN A 82 5.96 32.24 2.12
C ASN A 82 5.22 31.84 0.84
N LEU A 83 4.12 31.10 1.02
CA LEU A 83 3.18 30.70 -0.03
C LEU A 83 2.62 31.90 -0.83
N GLU A 84 2.33 33.02 -0.16
CA GLU A 84 1.57 34.15 -0.73
C GLU A 84 2.30 34.85 -1.88
N ASN A 85 3.64 34.75 -1.93
CA ASN A 85 4.49 35.33 -2.96
C ASN A 85 5.07 34.27 -3.94
N LEU A 86 4.62 33.02 -3.86
CA LEU A 86 5.16 31.91 -4.67
C LEU A 86 4.61 31.92 -6.10
N ASP A 87 5.18 32.78 -6.94
CA ASP A 87 5.01 32.73 -8.39
C ASP A 87 6.09 31.82 -9.03
N ILE A 88 5.64 30.93 -9.91
CA ILE A 88 6.45 29.86 -10.50
C ILE A 88 6.39 30.01 -12.02
N HIS A 89 7.47 30.53 -12.61
CA HIS A 89 7.59 30.72 -14.05
C HIS A 89 8.21 29.50 -14.73
N ILE A 90 7.66 29.13 -15.90
CA ILE A 90 8.07 27.98 -16.70
C ILE A 90 8.35 28.44 -18.12
N ASP A 91 9.63 28.41 -18.51
CA ASP A 91 10.07 28.64 -19.89
C ASP A 91 10.23 27.28 -20.61
N ILE A 92 9.59 27.10 -21.76
CA ILE A 92 9.85 26.00 -22.72
C ILE A 92 10.76 26.53 -23.82
N ILE A 93 11.90 25.89 -24.01
CA ILE A 93 13.01 26.42 -24.81
C ILE A 93 13.49 25.34 -25.79
N MET A 94 13.75 25.75 -27.04
CA MET A 94 14.24 24.88 -28.11
C MET A 94 15.66 25.28 -28.50
N GLY A 95 16.55 24.29 -28.61
CA GLY A 95 17.96 24.47 -28.99
C GLY A 95 18.93 23.64 -28.13
N LYS A 96 20.23 23.84 -28.34
CA LYS A 96 21.30 23.24 -27.52
C LYS A 96 21.52 24.07 -26.25
N VAL A 97 21.57 23.41 -25.09
CA VAL A 97 22.01 24.01 -23.81
C VAL A 97 23.34 24.74 -24.02
N ASP A 98 23.45 25.93 -23.43
CA ASP A 98 24.58 26.87 -23.51
C ASP A 98 24.99 27.38 -24.91
N SER A 99 24.14 27.21 -25.93
CA SER A 99 24.30 27.90 -27.22
C SER A 99 23.66 29.29 -27.24
N SER A 100 24.20 30.21 -28.06
CA SER A 100 23.55 31.48 -28.39
C SER A 100 22.34 31.35 -29.33
N SER A 101 21.97 30.11 -29.71
CA SER A 101 20.87 29.78 -30.62
C SER A 101 19.66 29.14 -29.91
N CYS A 102 19.46 29.43 -28.63
CA CYS A 102 18.30 28.99 -27.87
C CYS A 102 17.09 29.91 -28.11
N CYS A 103 15.90 29.36 -28.36
CA CYS A 103 14.67 30.12 -28.50
C CYS A 103 13.57 29.64 -27.55
N VAL A 104 13.02 30.55 -26.74
CA VAL A 104 11.83 30.28 -25.92
C VAL A 104 10.63 30.14 -26.87
N VAL A 105 10.05 28.94 -26.94
CA VAL A 105 8.94 28.58 -27.85
C VAL A 105 7.57 28.71 -27.19
N GLY A 106 7.51 28.59 -25.87
CA GLY A 106 6.30 28.81 -25.08
C GLY A 106 6.66 29.09 -23.62
N GLN A 107 5.82 29.84 -22.93
CA GLN A 107 5.97 30.17 -21.51
C GLN A 107 4.65 29.99 -20.78
N CYS A 108 4.71 29.72 -19.49
CA CYS A 108 3.57 29.92 -18.60
C CYS A 108 4.02 30.27 -17.18
N ALA A 109 3.06 30.59 -16.31
CA ALA A 109 3.27 30.77 -14.89
C ALA A 109 2.15 30.08 -14.09
N LEU A 110 2.48 29.63 -12.89
CA LEU A 110 1.53 29.31 -11.82
C LEU A 110 1.69 30.40 -10.76
N VAL A 111 0.59 30.95 -10.24
CA VAL A 111 0.65 32.03 -9.24
C VAL A 111 0.14 31.57 -7.88
N SER A 112 0.63 32.21 -6.81
CA SER A 112 0.38 31.79 -5.42
C SER A 112 -1.09 31.50 -5.09
N SER A 113 -2.01 32.34 -5.59
CA SER A 113 -3.44 32.25 -5.35
C SER A 113 -4.14 31.04 -5.98
N GLU A 114 -3.46 30.21 -6.76
CA GLU A 114 -4.04 29.02 -7.41
C GLU A 114 -3.83 27.73 -6.58
N PHE A 115 -2.97 27.81 -5.56
CA PHE A 115 -2.71 26.76 -4.57
C PHE A 115 -3.77 26.80 -3.44
N MET A 116 -5.04 26.59 -3.82
CA MET A 116 -6.20 26.69 -2.92
C MET A 116 -6.20 25.67 -1.76
N ASP A 117 -5.69 24.47 -2.02
CA ASP A 117 -5.70 23.34 -1.09
C ASP A 117 -4.27 22.84 -0.82
N THR A 118 -4.13 21.79 0.00
CA THR A 118 -2.85 21.07 0.20
C THR A 118 -2.49 20.12 -0.95
N LYS A 119 -3.46 19.74 -1.79
CA LYS A 119 -3.23 18.95 -3.00
C LYS A 119 -4.24 19.33 -4.08
N GLY A 120 -3.81 19.46 -5.33
CA GLY A 120 -4.72 19.78 -6.44
C GLY A 120 -4.11 19.61 -7.83
N LEU A 121 -4.91 19.90 -8.85
CA LEU A 121 -4.53 19.87 -10.27
C LEU A 121 -4.66 21.28 -10.87
N ILE A 122 -3.60 21.77 -11.52
CA ILE A 122 -3.56 23.04 -12.23
C ILE A 122 -3.31 22.77 -13.72
N ARG A 123 -4.15 23.36 -14.58
CA ARG A 123 -3.94 23.38 -16.04
C ARG A 123 -3.47 24.77 -16.47
N ARG A 124 -2.51 24.86 -17.39
CA ARG A 124 -1.98 26.14 -17.88
C ARG A 124 -1.67 26.09 -19.38
N PRO A 125 -2.19 27.00 -20.22
CA PRO A 125 -1.75 27.09 -21.60
C PRO A 125 -0.28 27.55 -21.68
N LEU A 126 0.45 27.00 -22.64
CA LEU A 126 1.76 27.52 -23.06
C LEU A 126 1.55 28.61 -24.10
N ILE A 127 2.13 29.78 -23.86
CA ILE A 127 1.94 30.99 -24.66
C ILE A 127 3.27 31.36 -25.33
N SER A 128 3.29 31.50 -26.65
CA SER A 128 4.49 31.95 -27.38
C SER A 128 4.75 33.45 -27.21
N LYS A 129 5.90 33.93 -27.69
CA LYS A 129 6.22 35.38 -27.74
C LYS A 129 5.19 36.20 -28.53
N ASP A 130 4.52 35.57 -29.49
CA ASP A 130 3.47 36.16 -30.33
C ASP A 130 2.06 35.99 -29.72
N ILE A 131 1.97 35.60 -28.45
CA ILE A 131 0.74 35.38 -27.67
C ILE A 131 -0.12 34.23 -28.27
N LEU A 132 0.49 33.31 -29.01
CA LEU A 132 -0.19 32.12 -29.54
C LEU A 132 -0.16 30.97 -28.53
N ILE A 133 -1.27 30.26 -28.36
CA ILE A 133 -1.33 29.07 -27.52
C ILE A 133 -0.66 27.91 -28.28
N VAL A 134 0.51 27.47 -27.81
CA VAL A 134 1.32 26.40 -28.41
C VAL A 134 1.16 25.04 -27.71
N GLY A 135 0.48 24.99 -26.56
CA GLY A 135 0.21 23.76 -25.82
C GLY A 135 -0.58 24.01 -24.52
N GLU A 136 -0.74 22.96 -23.72
CA GLU A 136 -1.23 23.00 -22.34
C GLU A 136 -0.32 22.11 -21.47
N LEU A 137 -0.10 22.53 -20.23
CA LEU A 137 0.57 21.76 -19.19
C LEU A 137 -0.41 21.41 -18.07
N VAL A 138 -0.19 20.25 -17.44
CA VAL A 138 -1.00 19.76 -16.31
C VAL A 138 -0.08 19.42 -15.14
N PHE A 139 -0.23 20.16 -14.06
CA PHE A 139 0.54 19.98 -12.82
C PHE A 139 -0.38 19.41 -11.76
N GLU A 140 0.01 18.31 -11.14
CA GLU A 140 -0.45 17.97 -9.80
C GLU A 140 0.51 18.62 -8.80
N TYR A 141 -0.03 19.25 -7.77
CA TYR A 141 0.75 19.86 -6.69
C TYR A 141 0.42 19.22 -5.35
N LEU A 142 1.41 19.15 -4.47
CA LEU A 142 1.29 18.72 -3.08
C LEU A 142 2.05 19.71 -2.19
N ILE A 143 1.42 20.16 -1.12
CA ILE A 143 1.97 21.10 -0.14
C ILE A 143 2.09 20.39 1.21
N VAL A 144 3.34 20.21 1.64
CA VAL A 144 3.70 19.72 2.96
C VAL A 144 3.86 20.93 3.87
N ARG A 145 2.97 21.04 4.85
CA ARG A 145 3.07 22.02 5.93
C ARG A 145 4.05 21.50 6.99
N PRO A 146 4.78 22.37 7.72
CA PRO A 146 5.70 21.93 8.75
C PRO A 146 4.89 21.22 9.84
N TRP A 147 5.34 20.02 10.24
CA TRP A 147 4.80 19.39 11.44
C TRP A 147 5.32 20.18 12.65
N LEU A 148 4.40 20.65 13.50
CA LEU A 148 4.74 21.33 14.75
C LEU A 148 4.41 20.37 15.90
N PRO A 149 5.42 19.68 16.48
CA PRO A 149 5.17 18.65 17.48
C PRO A 149 4.46 19.21 18.71
N SER A 150 3.40 18.54 19.18
CA SER A 150 2.73 18.86 20.45
C SER A 150 3.66 18.72 21.67
N VAL A 151 4.76 17.98 21.52
CA VAL A 151 5.82 17.79 22.52
C VAL A 151 7.01 18.69 22.21
N LYS A 152 7.46 19.49 23.19
CA LYS A 152 8.66 20.32 23.08
C LYS A 152 9.93 19.46 23.16
N ASN A 153 10.99 19.92 22.49
CA ASN A 153 12.34 19.34 22.53
C ASN A 153 12.43 17.85 22.06
N MET A 154 11.59 17.41 21.12
CA MET A 154 11.60 16.00 20.62
C MET A 154 12.98 15.44 20.23
N ARG A 155 13.91 16.27 19.74
CA ARG A 155 15.30 15.88 19.43
C ARG A 155 16.02 15.24 20.64
N GLU A 156 15.72 15.64 21.88
CA GLU A 156 16.29 15.04 23.10
C GLU A 156 15.81 13.59 23.33
N TYR A 157 14.58 13.28 22.95
CA TYR A 157 13.97 11.95 23.16
C TYR A 157 14.30 10.95 22.03
N LEU A 158 14.60 11.45 20.82
CA LEU A 158 14.76 10.61 19.61
C LEU A 158 16.22 10.33 19.23
N TYR A 159 17.20 11.06 19.78
CA TYR A 159 18.64 10.89 19.47
C TYR A 159 19.19 9.47 19.77
N ALA A 160 18.51 8.70 20.62
CA ALA A 160 18.90 7.33 20.99
C ALA A 160 18.50 6.24 19.98
N ILE A 161 17.67 6.55 18.98
CA ILE A 161 17.11 5.53 18.07
C ILE A 161 18.17 5.11 17.05
N LYS A 162 18.77 3.93 17.26
CA LYS A 162 19.56 3.22 16.24
C LYS A 162 18.97 1.84 15.99
N LEU A 163 18.84 1.47 14.71
CA LEU A 163 18.44 0.14 14.24
C LEU A 163 19.53 -0.92 14.51
N ASN A 164 19.81 -1.18 15.79
CA ASN A 164 20.74 -2.23 16.22
C ASN A 164 20.05 -3.61 16.23
N TYR A 165 19.65 -4.09 15.06
CA TYR A 165 19.06 -5.41 14.86
C TYR A 165 19.84 -6.21 13.82
N THR A 166 20.03 -7.50 14.07
CA THR A 166 20.51 -8.44 13.05
C THR A 166 19.46 -8.57 11.95
N LEU A 167 19.90 -8.59 10.70
CA LEU A 167 19.05 -8.77 9.52
C LEU A 167 19.25 -10.21 8.98
N PRO A 168 18.22 -10.86 8.40
CA PRO A 168 16.91 -10.30 8.04
C PRO A 168 15.92 -10.23 9.22
N LEU A 169 15.03 -9.23 9.22
CA LEU A 169 13.95 -9.15 10.21
C LEU A 169 12.78 -10.10 9.86
N LEU A 170 12.15 -10.67 10.88
CA LEU A 170 10.78 -11.19 10.78
C LEU A 170 9.80 -10.20 11.41
N VAL A 171 8.83 -9.77 10.61
CA VAL A 171 7.75 -8.86 10.97
C VAL A 171 6.42 -9.60 10.88
N GLY A 172 5.63 -9.58 11.94
CA GLY A 172 4.30 -10.18 11.96
C GLY A 172 3.25 -9.30 11.29
N HIS A 173 2.75 -9.71 10.12
CA HIS A 173 1.68 -9.02 9.38
C HIS A 173 0.43 -8.87 10.26
N ARG A 174 0.00 -7.63 10.53
CA ARG A 174 -1.13 -7.27 11.41
C ARG A 174 -1.09 -7.98 12.76
N GLY A 175 0.14 -8.20 13.25
CA GLY A 175 0.47 -9.12 14.33
C GLY A 175 0.66 -10.56 13.85
N LYS A 176 -0.32 -11.43 14.07
CA LYS A 176 -0.21 -12.87 13.83
C LYS A 176 -0.48 -13.29 12.38
N GLY A 177 -1.02 -12.40 11.57
CA GLY A 177 -1.46 -12.63 10.20
C GLY A 177 -2.88 -12.08 9.97
N ALA A 178 -3.23 -11.90 8.71
CA ALA A 178 -4.55 -11.45 8.30
C ALA A 178 -5.68 -12.41 8.74
N HIS A 179 -6.90 -11.89 8.81
CA HIS A 179 -8.11 -12.57 9.27
C HIS A 179 -8.35 -13.91 8.56
N SER A 180 -8.06 -14.01 7.26
CA SER A 180 -8.21 -15.24 6.48
C SER A 180 -7.08 -16.26 6.66
N LYS A 181 -6.11 -15.97 7.56
CA LYS A 181 -4.90 -16.75 7.85
C LYS A 181 -4.65 -16.96 9.35
N SER A 182 -5.42 -16.32 10.23
CA SER A 182 -5.22 -16.31 11.69
C SER A 182 -6.52 -16.61 12.43
N TYR A 183 -6.46 -17.45 13.46
CA TYR A 183 -7.57 -17.68 14.40
C TYR A 183 -7.69 -16.60 15.48
N VAL A 184 -6.84 -15.56 15.44
CA VAL A 184 -6.94 -14.36 16.27
C VAL A 184 -7.17 -13.17 15.35
N GLN A 185 -8.15 -12.32 15.69
CA GLN A 185 -8.48 -11.12 14.93
C GLN A 185 -7.24 -10.23 14.71
N GLU A 186 -6.95 -9.96 13.44
CA GLU A 186 -5.84 -9.08 13.02
C GLU A 186 -5.92 -7.67 13.64
N ASN A 187 -4.78 -6.95 13.68
CA ASN A 187 -4.70 -5.57 14.15
C ASN A 187 -5.10 -5.33 15.63
N THR A 188 -5.13 -6.39 16.45
CA THR A 188 -5.49 -6.35 17.89
C THR A 188 -4.29 -6.62 18.81
N LEU A 189 -4.40 -6.21 20.08
CA LEU A 189 -3.37 -6.45 21.10
C LEU A 189 -3.10 -7.94 21.31
N LEU A 190 -4.13 -8.79 21.27
CA LEU A 190 -4.00 -10.24 21.35
C LEU A 190 -3.27 -10.82 20.13
N SER A 191 -3.51 -10.29 18.92
CA SER A 191 -2.76 -10.66 17.70
C SER A 191 -1.28 -10.30 17.84
N PHE A 192 -0.98 -9.05 18.20
CA PHE A 192 0.38 -8.54 18.38
C PHE A 192 1.16 -9.33 19.43
N LEU A 193 0.62 -9.47 20.65
CA LEU A 193 1.22 -10.24 21.74
C LEU A 193 1.35 -11.73 21.43
N SER A 194 0.52 -12.28 20.55
CA SER A 194 0.62 -13.68 20.11
C SER A 194 1.74 -13.90 19.10
N ALA A 195 1.97 -12.95 18.19
CA ALA A 195 3.05 -13.02 17.21
C ALA A 195 4.42 -12.99 17.88
N THR A 196 4.63 -12.06 18.81
CA THR A 196 5.90 -11.82 19.51
C THR A 196 6.17 -12.80 20.67
N ARG A 197 5.43 -13.93 20.76
CA ARG A 197 5.72 -15.00 21.74
C ARG A 197 7.02 -15.74 21.46
N ASP A 198 7.44 -15.81 20.20
CA ASP A 198 8.76 -16.31 19.83
C ASP A 198 9.76 -15.15 19.83
N LYS A 199 10.88 -15.30 20.55
CA LYS A 199 11.85 -14.20 20.77
C LYS A 199 12.55 -13.71 19.50
N ARG A 200 12.48 -14.47 18.40
CA ARG A 200 12.96 -14.07 17.06
C ARG A 200 12.03 -13.08 16.36
N VAL A 201 10.74 -13.06 16.73
CA VAL A 201 9.75 -12.12 16.20
C VAL A 201 9.80 -10.84 17.03
N LYS A 202 10.68 -9.92 16.63
CA LYS A 202 10.87 -8.61 17.29
C LYS A 202 10.03 -7.48 16.70
N PHE A 203 9.32 -7.73 15.62
CA PHE A 203 8.53 -6.71 14.93
C PHE A 203 7.12 -7.20 14.63
N ILE A 204 6.18 -6.26 14.71
CA ILE A 204 4.83 -6.37 14.16
C ILE A 204 4.66 -5.30 13.08
N GLU A 205 3.82 -5.61 12.10
CA GLU A 205 3.21 -4.63 11.21
C GLU A 205 1.77 -4.40 11.67
N LEU A 206 1.24 -3.19 11.45
CA LEU A 206 -0.14 -2.81 11.74
C LEU A 206 -0.63 -1.62 10.90
N ASP A 207 -1.90 -1.69 10.51
CA ASP A 207 -2.62 -0.66 9.75
C ASP A 207 -3.07 0.50 10.63
N VAL A 208 -2.77 1.74 10.25
CA VAL A 208 -3.19 2.96 10.95
C VAL A 208 -4.11 3.82 10.07
N GLN A 209 -5.32 4.08 10.56
CA GLN A 209 -6.27 5.06 10.00
C GLN A 209 -6.52 6.19 11.04
N LEU A 210 -7.35 7.18 10.69
CA LEU A 210 -7.78 8.25 11.61
C LEU A 210 -9.30 8.18 11.85
N SER A 211 -9.73 8.34 13.11
CA SER A 211 -11.14 8.51 13.46
C SER A 211 -11.66 9.92 13.12
N ALA A 212 -12.98 10.10 13.09
CA ALA A 212 -13.65 11.38 12.83
C ALA A 212 -13.36 12.45 13.90
N ASP A 213 -12.95 12.05 15.10
CA ASP A 213 -12.51 12.92 16.20
C ASP A 213 -10.97 13.05 16.29
N GLY A 214 -10.24 12.64 15.25
CA GLY A 214 -8.81 12.95 15.07
C GLY A 214 -7.82 12.02 15.78
N HIS A 215 -8.25 10.84 16.23
CA HIS A 215 -7.39 9.87 16.90
C HIS A 215 -6.89 8.80 15.93
N PRO A 216 -5.58 8.47 15.92
CA PRO A 216 -5.08 7.32 15.20
C PRO A 216 -5.64 5.99 15.75
N ILE A 217 -6.25 5.21 14.86
CA ILE A 217 -6.91 3.93 15.14
C ILE A 217 -6.27 2.80 14.34
N VAL A 218 -6.26 1.59 14.89
CA VAL A 218 -5.54 0.45 14.30
C VAL A 218 -6.52 -0.51 13.61
N PHE A 219 -6.61 -0.45 12.28
CA PHE A 219 -7.58 -1.22 11.49
C PHE A 219 -7.29 -1.19 9.97
N HIS A 220 -7.47 -2.32 9.29
CA HIS A 220 -7.22 -2.44 7.85
C HIS A 220 -8.32 -1.80 6.97
N ASP A 221 -9.55 -2.30 7.02
CA ASP A 221 -10.54 -1.93 6.00
C ASP A 221 -11.04 -0.48 6.15
N PHE A 222 -11.19 0.25 5.05
CA PHE A 222 -11.80 1.59 5.09
C PHE A 222 -13.31 1.57 5.40
N LEU A 223 -13.95 0.41 5.34
CA LEU A 223 -15.40 0.20 5.48
C LEU A 223 -15.69 -1.00 6.39
N ILE A 224 -16.57 -0.85 7.38
CA ILE A 224 -17.10 -1.96 8.18
C ILE A 224 -18.57 -2.24 7.79
N THR A 225 -18.87 -3.50 7.50
CA THR A 225 -20.22 -3.97 7.13
C THR A 225 -21.09 -4.20 8.37
N ARG A 226 -22.15 -3.41 8.54
CA ARG A 226 -23.11 -3.57 9.65
C ARG A 226 -24.16 -4.63 9.31
N LYS A 227 -24.02 -5.83 9.87
CA LYS A 227 -25.15 -6.78 9.98
C LYS A 227 -26.12 -6.26 11.05
N THR A 228 -27.38 -6.03 10.67
CA THR A 228 -28.46 -5.72 11.61
C THR A 228 -28.96 -7.00 12.27
N GLN A 229 -29.24 -6.97 13.58
CA GLN A 229 -29.98 -8.07 14.23
C GLN A 229 -31.38 -8.18 13.60
N GLN A 230 -31.82 -9.42 13.38
CA GLN A 230 -33.09 -9.82 12.76
C GLN A 230 -33.42 -9.17 11.40
N LEU A 231 -33.10 -9.91 10.34
CA LEU A 231 -34.07 -10.17 9.27
C LEU A 231 -34.44 -11.65 9.37
N ASP A 232 -35.73 -11.97 9.25
CA ASP A 232 -36.20 -13.36 9.38
C ASP A 232 -35.69 -14.22 8.20
N LEU A 233 -35.31 -15.46 8.51
CA LEU A 233 -34.57 -16.36 7.62
C LEU A 233 -35.37 -16.84 6.39
N ASP A 234 -36.67 -16.53 6.32
CA ASP A 234 -37.58 -16.97 5.26
C ASP A 234 -37.55 -16.10 3.99
N ASP A 235 -36.96 -14.89 4.02
CA ASP A 235 -36.95 -13.92 2.90
C ASP A 235 -35.58 -13.80 2.20
N MET A 236 -34.85 -14.91 2.12
CA MET A 236 -33.55 -15.02 1.42
C MET A 236 -33.72 -15.08 -0.12
N ASP A 237 -34.27 -14.03 -0.73
CA ASP A 237 -33.99 -13.77 -2.15
C ASP A 237 -32.51 -13.42 -2.29
N ILE A 238 -31.76 -14.26 -3.01
CA ILE A 238 -30.31 -14.16 -3.21
C ILE A 238 -29.90 -12.78 -3.77
N ARG A 239 -30.83 -12.06 -4.44
CA ARG A 239 -30.62 -10.70 -4.96
C ARG A 239 -30.69 -9.58 -3.90
N LYS A 240 -30.88 -9.90 -2.61
CA LYS A 240 -30.87 -8.92 -1.49
C LYS A 240 -29.51 -8.79 -0.79
N VAL A 241 -28.55 -9.66 -1.09
CA VAL A 241 -27.25 -9.73 -0.37
C VAL A 241 -26.42 -8.44 -0.48
N GLU A 242 -26.61 -7.65 -1.54
CA GLU A 242 -25.90 -6.37 -1.80
C GLU A 242 -26.19 -5.23 -0.81
N ARG A 243 -27.04 -5.43 0.21
CA ARG A 243 -27.65 -4.32 1.00
C ARG A 243 -27.35 -4.31 2.51
N TYR A 244 -26.26 -4.92 2.95
CA TYR A 244 -25.74 -4.60 4.29
C TYR A 244 -25.12 -3.19 4.28
N PRO A 245 -25.58 -2.25 5.12
CA PRO A 245 -25.03 -0.91 5.14
C PRO A 245 -23.58 -0.92 5.67
N THR A 246 -22.65 -0.44 4.85
CA THR A 246 -21.27 -0.20 5.25
C THR A 246 -21.12 1.17 5.91
N ILE A 247 -20.16 1.29 6.82
CA ILE A 247 -19.81 2.52 7.52
C ILE A 247 -18.32 2.77 7.29
N ALA A 248 -17.95 3.97 6.85
CA ALA A 248 -16.55 4.37 6.73
C ALA A 248 -15.89 4.45 8.11
N VAL A 249 -14.74 3.80 8.31
CA VAL A 249 -14.16 3.70 9.66
C VAL A 249 -13.75 5.07 10.18
N GLY A 250 -13.18 5.91 9.31
CA GLY A 250 -12.87 7.32 9.61
C GLY A 250 -14.08 8.25 9.77
N SER A 251 -15.33 7.78 9.66
CA SER A 251 -16.52 8.56 10.02
C SER A 251 -17.02 8.31 11.45
N LEU A 252 -16.37 7.42 12.19
CA LEU A 252 -16.67 7.10 13.59
C LEU A 252 -15.81 7.91 14.56
N SER A 253 -16.35 8.24 15.73
CA SER A 253 -15.53 8.67 16.88
C SER A 253 -14.65 7.50 17.34
N LEU A 254 -13.50 7.76 17.98
CA LEU A 254 -12.68 6.69 18.58
C LEU A 254 -13.51 5.78 19.49
N LYS A 255 -14.39 6.40 20.28
CA LYS A 255 -15.28 5.71 21.23
C LYS A 255 -16.28 4.80 20.54
N ASP A 256 -16.81 5.20 19.38
CA ASP A 256 -17.79 4.42 18.64
C ASP A 256 -17.14 3.34 17.77
N PHE A 257 -15.94 3.58 17.26
CA PHE A 257 -15.07 2.55 16.67
C PHE A 257 -14.76 1.43 17.67
N GLN A 258 -14.27 1.77 18.87
CA GLN A 258 -14.01 0.80 19.95
C GLN A 258 -15.28 0.00 20.34
N ARG A 259 -16.46 0.64 20.32
CA ARG A 259 -17.76 -0.03 20.57
C ARG A 259 -18.15 -1.04 19.50
N MET A 260 -17.65 -0.94 18.26
CA MET A 260 -17.99 -1.92 17.21
C MET A 260 -17.47 -3.33 17.53
N ALA A 261 -16.39 -3.44 18.31
CA ALA A 261 -15.85 -4.72 18.79
C ALA A 261 -16.82 -5.47 19.73
N ILE A 262 -17.72 -4.76 20.44
CA ILE A 262 -18.49 -5.29 21.57
C ILE A 262 -19.84 -5.89 21.12
N TYR A 263 -20.34 -5.54 19.93
CA TYR A 263 -21.71 -5.84 19.50
C TYR A 263 -21.96 -7.28 18.97
N ARG A 264 -21.11 -8.24 19.35
CA ARG A 264 -21.17 -9.65 18.88
C ARG A 264 -21.66 -10.68 19.92
N GLU A 265 -21.92 -10.29 21.17
CA GLU A 265 -22.69 -11.13 22.12
C GLU A 265 -24.16 -11.27 21.66
N GLY A 266 -24.39 -12.12 20.65
CA GLY A 266 -25.73 -12.49 20.19
C GLY A 266 -25.88 -12.95 18.74
N ALA A 267 -24.92 -12.67 17.83
CA ALA A 267 -25.02 -13.11 16.43
C ALA A 267 -23.66 -13.18 15.72
N ALA A 268 -23.40 -14.30 15.02
CA ALA A 268 -22.17 -14.52 14.28
C ALA A 268 -22.06 -13.60 13.04
N VAL A 269 -20.92 -12.90 12.92
CA VAL A 269 -20.59 -12.11 11.74
C VAL A 269 -19.37 -12.72 11.05
N THR A 270 -19.63 -13.72 10.21
CA THR A 270 -18.72 -14.10 9.12
C THR A 270 -18.45 -12.91 8.21
N PHE A 271 -17.18 -12.69 7.90
CA PHE A 271 -16.73 -11.81 6.83
C PHE A 271 -16.74 -12.61 5.51
N TYR A 272 -17.09 -11.95 4.42
CA TYR A 272 -16.84 -12.45 3.07
C TYR A 272 -16.00 -11.41 2.34
N ASP A 273 -14.84 -11.83 1.86
CA ASP A 273 -14.08 -11.11 0.85
C ASP A 273 -14.94 -11.01 -0.43
N SER A 274 -14.95 -9.85 -1.08
CA SER A 274 -15.82 -9.54 -2.22
C SER A 274 -15.08 -9.20 -3.51
N ASP A 275 -13.80 -9.54 -3.62
CA ASP A 275 -12.97 -9.33 -4.81
C ASP A 275 -12.53 -10.66 -5.48
N HIS A 276 -13.51 -11.43 -5.98
CA HIS A 276 -13.26 -12.60 -6.84
C HIS A 276 -14.15 -12.60 -8.09
N GLU A 277 -13.66 -11.97 -9.17
CA GLU A 277 -14.21 -12.15 -10.52
C GLU A 277 -13.90 -13.56 -11.07
N THR A 278 -14.67 -14.56 -10.66
CA THR A 278 -14.66 -15.87 -11.35
C THR A 278 -15.47 -15.78 -12.63
N ARG A 279 -14.80 -15.84 -13.78
CA ARG A 279 -15.43 -15.86 -15.12
C ARG A 279 -16.38 -17.06 -15.29
N GLU A 280 -17.40 -16.84 -16.12
CA GLU A 280 -18.55 -17.72 -16.31
C GLU A 280 -18.21 -19.14 -16.78
N SER A 281 -19.04 -20.11 -16.37
CA SER A 281 -19.59 -21.08 -17.33
C SER A 281 -20.97 -21.56 -16.89
N ASN A 282 -21.90 -21.65 -17.85
CA ASN A 282 -23.28 -22.13 -17.65
C ASN A 282 -23.29 -23.67 -17.52
N GLY A 283 -24.24 -24.31 -16.84
CA GLY A 283 -25.42 -23.81 -16.10
C GLY A 283 -26.45 -24.96 -15.91
N TYR A 284 -27.65 -24.63 -15.38
CA TYR A 284 -28.96 -25.32 -15.54
C TYR A 284 -29.01 -26.87 -15.58
N HIS A 285 -29.76 -27.61 -14.75
CA HIS A 285 -30.98 -27.37 -13.96
C HIS A 285 -31.01 -28.33 -12.73
N LEU A 286 -31.62 -28.01 -11.58
CA LEU A 286 -33.07 -28.11 -11.28
C LEU A 286 -33.69 -29.48 -11.69
N ARG A 287 -34.43 -30.22 -10.85
CA ARG A 287 -35.23 -29.85 -9.66
C ARG A 287 -35.75 -31.10 -8.91
N SER A 288 -35.99 -31.00 -7.60
CA SER A 288 -36.97 -31.83 -6.82
C SER A 288 -36.57 -33.31 -6.53
N LYS A 289 -37.00 -33.98 -5.44
CA LYS A 289 -38.00 -33.64 -4.41
C LYS A 289 -37.78 -34.41 -3.09
N THR A 290 -38.01 -33.71 -1.97
CA THR A 290 -38.64 -34.10 -0.68
C THR A 290 -38.83 -35.57 -0.20
N SER A 291 -38.89 -35.68 1.13
CA SER A 291 -39.37 -36.79 2.00
C SER A 291 -38.36 -37.91 2.29
N HIS A 292 -38.08 -38.33 3.54
CA HIS A 292 -38.87 -38.58 4.79
C HIS A 292 -39.64 -39.91 4.82
N GLY A 293 -39.19 -40.81 5.72
CA GLY A 293 -39.96 -41.93 6.27
C GLY A 293 -39.96 -43.22 5.45
N GLY A 294 -39.98 -44.38 6.12
CA GLY A 294 -40.16 -45.68 5.46
C GLY A 294 -39.34 -46.84 6.05
N ARG A 295 -39.80 -47.41 7.17
CA ARG A 295 -39.17 -48.55 7.85
C ARG A 295 -39.60 -49.88 7.18
N ARG A 296 -38.69 -50.89 7.19
CA ARG A 296 -38.90 -52.37 7.08
C ARG A 296 -38.95 -53.07 5.70
N ASN A 297 -38.06 -54.07 5.62
CA ASN A 297 -38.25 -55.48 5.21
C ASN A 297 -39.11 -55.82 3.97
N GLY A 298 -38.50 -56.47 2.96
CA GLY A 298 -39.20 -57.15 1.86
C GLY A 298 -38.30 -58.10 1.08
N THR A 299 -38.36 -59.40 1.40
CA THR A 299 -37.61 -60.50 0.78
C THR A 299 -37.92 -60.73 -0.71
N ARG A 300 -36.90 -61.14 -1.49
CA ARG A 300 -36.98 -62.10 -2.63
C ARG A 300 -37.84 -61.68 -3.85
N SER A 301 -37.65 -62.19 -5.07
CA SER A 301 -36.54 -62.92 -5.73
C SER A 301 -36.94 -63.15 -7.19
N HIS A 302 -35.98 -63.41 -8.09
CA HIS A 302 -36.21 -63.99 -9.43
C HIS A 302 -36.99 -63.09 -10.43
N SER A 303 -36.86 -63.24 -11.74
CA SER A 303 -35.82 -63.92 -12.56
C SER A 303 -35.99 -63.51 -14.03
N ASN A 304 -34.94 -63.74 -14.82
CA ASN A 304 -35.01 -64.08 -16.25
C ASN A 304 -35.61 -63.03 -17.23
N SER A 305 -35.21 -63.01 -18.50
CA SER A 305 -34.06 -63.62 -19.18
C SER A 305 -33.90 -62.97 -20.56
N SER A 306 -32.83 -63.36 -21.27
CA SER A 306 -32.80 -63.54 -22.73
C SER A 306 -33.00 -62.32 -23.67
N SER A 307 -32.27 -62.20 -24.78
CA SER A 307 -31.09 -62.93 -25.25
C SER A 307 -30.62 -62.33 -26.59
N ARG A 308 -29.34 -62.59 -26.95
CA ARG A 308 -28.80 -62.61 -28.32
C ARG A 308 -28.72 -61.23 -29.04
N SER A 309 -27.75 -61.00 -29.93
CA SER A 309 -26.47 -61.71 -30.16
C SER A 309 -25.54 -60.89 -31.06
N SER A 310 -24.23 -61.20 -30.98
CA SER A 310 -23.22 -61.12 -32.07
C SER A 310 -22.88 -59.74 -32.68
N SER A 311 -21.61 -59.40 -32.97
CA SER A 311 -20.31 -60.05 -32.68
C SER A 311 -19.16 -59.21 -33.28
N ILE A 312 -17.90 -59.42 -32.82
CA ILE A 312 -16.62 -59.10 -33.55
C ILE A 312 -16.33 -57.59 -33.71
N THR A 313 -15.18 -56.97 -33.41
CA THR A 313 -13.84 -57.24 -32.77
C THR A 313 -13.21 -55.83 -32.50
N SER A 314 -12.12 -55.54 -31.78
CA SER A 314 -11.09 -56.23 -30.97
C SER A 314 -10.26 -55.12 -30.23
N ASP A 315 -9.45 -55.33 -29.18
CA ASP A 315 -9.27 -56.49 -28.27
C ASP A 315 -8.58 -56.06 -26.94
N LEU A 316 -8.63 -57.00 -25.98
CA LEU A 316 -7.57 -57.48 -25.06
C LEU A 316 -6.20 -56.76 -25.08
N SER A 317 -5.47 -56.57 -23.97
CA SER A 317 -5.67 -56.75 -22.51
C SER A 317 -4.50 -55.99 -21.80
N GLY A 318 -4.50 -55.53 -20.54
CA GLY A 318 -5.32 -55.82 -19.36
C GLY A 318 -4.47 -56.50 -18.28
N ILE A 319 -4.39 -55.98 -17.04
CA ILE A 319 -3.94 -56.71 -15.82
C ILE A 319 -4.22 -55.92 -14.51
N ALA A 320 -4.64 -56.66 -13.48
CA ALA A 320 -4.66 -56.37 -12.04
C ALA A 320 -4.90 -54.92 -11.52
N SER A 321 -6.13 -54.65 -11.09
CA SER A 321 -6.38 -53.87 -9.88
C SER A 321 -6.54 -54.83 -8.69
N HIS A 322 -5.77 -54.63 -7.62
CA HIS A 322 -5.94 -55.36 -6.35
C HIS A 322 -6.29 -54.38 -5.23
N ARG A 323 -7.10 -54.85 -4.27
CA ARG A 323 -7.69 -54.01 -3.22
C ARG A 323 -6.90 -54.05 -1.91
N SER A 324 -6.70 -52.88 -1.32
CA SER A 324 -6.88 -52.59 0.11
C SER A 324 -7.33 -51.13 0.20
N SER A 325 -8.53 -50.77 0.69
CA SER A 325 -8.96 -50.88 2.09
C SER A 325 -7.94 -50.27 3.06
N ASP A 326 -8.13 -49.00 3.39
CA ASP A 326 -8.53 -48.65 4.76
C ASP A 326 -9.37 -47.37 4.74
N SER A 327 -9.88 -46.98 5.92
CA SER A 327 -11.02 -46.06 6.06
C SER A 327 -10.68 -44.80 6.85
N ASP A 328 -10.03 -43.85 6.20
CA ASP A 328 -9.97 -42.47 6.68
C ASP A 328 -11.05 -41.65 5.98
N ARG A 329 -12.14 -41.41 6.70
CA ARG A 329 -12.93 -40.20 6.48
C ARG A 329 -12.36 -39.18 7.44
N ASP A 330 -11.57 -38.25 6.90
CA ASP A 330 -11.26 -37.03 7.65
C ASP A 330 -12.60 -36.36 8.00
N ASP A 331 -12.93 -36.34 9.29
CA ASP A 331 -14.00 -35.49 9.78
C ASP A 331 -13.61 -34.05 9.44
N MET A 332 -14.56 -33.29 8.87
CA MET A 332 -14.31 -31.91 8.49
C MET A 332 -14.20 -31.06 9.76
N ASP A 333 -12.97 -30.92 10.28
CA ASP A 333 -12.63 -30.12 11.45
C ASP A 333 -13.37 -28.77 11.40
N GLU A 334 -14.10 -28.46 12.46
CA GLU A 334 -14.78 -27.17 12.60
C GLU A 334 -13.72 -26.07 12.51
N ILE A 335 -13.90 -25.13 11.55
CA ILE A 335 -13.02 -23.96 11.44
C ILE A 335 -13.01 -23.27 12.80
N PRO A 336 -11.87 -23.20 13.51
CA PRO A 336 -11.84 -22.69 14.88
C PRO A 336 -12.39 -21.28 14.92
N SER A 337 -13.39 -21.05 15.77
CA SER A 337 -14.06 -19.76 15.88
C SER A 337 -13.03 -18.66 16.16
N LEU A 338 -13.02 -17.62 15.33
CA LEU A 338 -12.10 -16.49 15.46
C LEU A 338 -12.14 -15.94 16.89
N ILE A 339 -10.96 -15.85 17.52
CA ILE A 339 -10.80 -15.16 18.79
C ILE A 339 -10.77 -13.66 18.49
N GLU A 340 -11.89 -13.01 18.79
CA GLU A 340 -12.10 -11.57 18.72
C GLU A 340 -11.39 -10.86 19.88
N ASP A 341 -10.99 -9.61 19.67
CA ASP A 341 -10.36 -8.74 20.68
C ASP A 341 -10.72 -7.26 20.42
N HIS A 342 -10.51 -6.41 21.43
CA HIS A 342 -10.79 -4.98 21.38
C HIS A 342 -10.06 -4.29 20.23
N LEU A 343 -10.80 -3.53 19.42
CA LEU A 343 -10.29 -2.68 18.34
C LEU A 343 -9.54 -1.47 18.94
N PRO A 344 -8.20 -1.39 18.86
CA PRO A 344 -7.44 -0.45 19.68
C PRO A 344 -7.15 0.88 18.95
N SER A 345 -6.88 1.93 19.73
CA SER A 345 -6.15 3.10 19.20
C SER A 345 -4.66 2.81 19.06
N LEU A 346 -3.95 3.57 18.23
CA LEU A 346 -2.49 3.45 18.12
C LEU A 346 -1.79 3.78 19.45
N ASP A 347 -2.34 4.74 20.21
CA ASP A 347 -1.88 5.08 21.57
C ASP A 347 -1.99 3.86 22.51
N GLU A 348 -3.12 3.15 22.52
CA GLU A 348 -3.27 1.93 23.30
C GLU A 348 -2.21 0.87 22.95
N VAL A 349 -1.88 0.70 21.66
CA VAL A 349 -0.85 -0.24 21.21
C VAL A 349 0.56 0.22 21.61
N LEU A 350 0.89 1.50 21.40
CA LEU A 350 2.17 2.11 21.80
C LEU A 350 2.42 1.99 23.31
N MET A 351 1.38 2.17 24.13
CA MET A 351 1.49 2.12 25.58
C MET A 351 1.46 0.71 26.16
N LYS A 352 0.63 -0.20 25.62
CA LYS A 352 0.42 -1.56 26.19
C LYS A 352 1.42 -2.60 25.69
N MET A 353 1.98 -2.47 24.48
CA MET A 353 2.96 -3.44 23.96
C MET A 353 4.33 -3.35 24.66
N PRO A 354 5.05 -4.48 24.86
CA PRO A 354 6.43 -4.48 25.37
C PRO A 354 7.34 -3.56 24.55
N VAL A 355 8.24 -2.83 25.21
CA VAL A 355 9.06 -1.77 24.58
C VAL A 355 10.12 -2.29 23.62
N ASP A 356 10.51 -3.56 23.74
CA ASP A 356 11.47 -4.23 22.84
C ASP A 356 10.84 -4.74 21.54
N VAL A 357 9.51 -4.62 21.37
CA VAL A 357 8.81 -4.88 20.12
C VAL A 357 8.80 -3.60 19.27
N GLY A 358 9.42 -3.67 18.09
CA GLY A 358 9.37 -2.60 17.09
C GLY A 358 8.12 -2.68 16.20
N PHE A 359 7.69 -1.55 15.67
CA PHE A 359 6.47 -1.44 14.84
C PHE A 359 6.80 -1.04 13.41
N PHE A 360 6.13 -1.68 12.46
CA PHE A 360 6.01 -1.26 11.06
C PHE A 360 4.59 -0.69 10.91
N LEU A 361 4.46 0.64 10.88
CA LEU A 361 3.17 1.32 10.85
C LEU A 361 2.77 1.59 9.40
N GLU A 362 1.78 0.87 8.86
CA GLU A 362 1.18 1.25 7.58
C GLU A 362 0.27 2.46 7.79
N MET A 363 0.70 3.60 7.24
CA MET A 363 -0.08 4.82 7.16
C MET A 363 -1.14 4.66 6.07
N LYS A 364 -2.30 4.10 6.44
CA LYS A 364 -3.27 3.61 5.49
C LYS A 364 -4.20 4.73 5.02
N TYR A 365 -3.98 5.14 3.77
CA TYR A 365 -4.69 6.25 3.14
C TYR A 365 -5.27 5.80 1.78
N PRO A 366 -6.59 5.91 1.55
CA PRO A 366 -7.23 5.33 0.36
C PRO A 366 -6.86 6.12 -0.89
N CYS A 367 -6.70 5.44 -2.04
CA CYS A 367 -6.46 6.12 -3.31
C CYS A 367 -7.66 7.01 -3.73
N PRO A 368 -7.45 8.08 -4.52
CA PRO A 368 -8.53 9.00 -4.92
C PRO A 368 -9.72 8.29 -5.59
N ASP A 369 -9.45 7.29 -6.45
CA ASP A 369 -10.44 6.46 -7.11
C ASP A 369 -11.28 5.63 -6.12
N TYR A 370 -10.67 5.11 -5.04
CA TYR A 370 -11.39 4.42 -3.98
C TYR A 370 -12.26 5.38 -3.17
N GLN A 371 -11.72 6.56 -2.82
CA GLN A 371 -12.47 7.62 -2.15
C GLN A 371 -13.71 8.03 -2.95
N GLN A 372 -13.56 8.24 -4.27
CA GLN A 372 -14.67 8.60 -5.15
C GLN A 372 -15.69 7.46 -5.30
N ARG A 373 -15.24 6.22 -5.57
CA ARG A 373 -16.12 5.05 -5.74
C ARG A 373 -16.94 4.74 -4.49
N LYS A 374 -16.31 4.77 -3.30
CA LYS A 374 -16.96 4.45 -2.01
C LYS A 374 -17.54 5.68 -1.30
N LYS A 375 -17.35 6.88 -1.84
CA LYS A 375 -17.75 8.19 -1.27
C LYS A 375 -17.19 8.42 0.14
N LEU A 376 -15.91 8.07 0.34
CA LEU A 376 -15.23 8.34 1.61
C LEU A 376 -14.96 9.85 1.75
N VAL A 377 -15.20 10.36 2.95
CA VAL A 377 -14.61 11.63 3.41
C VAL A 377 -13.36 11.27 4.20
N VAL A 378 -12.22 11.85 3.84
CA VAL A 378 -10.93 11.63 4.51
C VAL A 378 -10.34 12.96 5.00
N PRO A 379 -9.54 12.96 6.09
CA PRO A 379 -8.78 14.13 6.50
C PRO A 379 -7.70 14.47 5.46
N ASP A 380 -7.22 15.72 5.47
CA ASP A 380 -6.02 16.08 4.70
C ASP A 380 -4.81 15.22 5.10
N ARG A 381 -3.92 14.95 4.13
CA ARG A 381 -2.69 14.17 4.34
C ARG A 381 -1.79 14.79 5.40
N ASN A 382 -1.69 16.13 5.52
CA ASN A 382 -0.92 16.74 6.62
C ASN A 382 -1.59 16.44 7.96
N VAL A 383 -2.89 16.67 8.09
CA VAL A 383 -3.64 16.41 9.34
C VAL A 383 -3.50 14.95 9.79
N PHE A 384 -3.59 14.00 8.85
CA PHE A 384 -3.38 12.58 9.16
C PHE A 384 -1.95 12.27 9.62
N VAL A 385 -0.94 12.70 8.86
CA VAL A 385 0.48 12.45 9.21
C VAL A 385 0.85 13.13 10.53
N ASP A 386 0.41 14.37 10.74
CA ASP A 386 0.69 15.15 11.95
C ASP A 386 0.06 14.50 13.19
N ALA A 387 -1.18 13.99 13.09
CA ALA A 387 -1.85 13.29 14.19
C ALA A 387 -1.15 11.96 14.58
N VAL A 388 -0.66 11.19 13.59
CA VAL A 388 0.09 9.96 13.86
C VAL A 388 1.48 10.25 14.42
N LEU A 389 2.20 11.24 13.87
CA LEU A 389 3.51 11.66 14.40
C LEU A 389 3.39 12.17 15.84
N ASP A 390 2.35 12.94 16.17
CA ASP A 390 2.06 13.36 17.54
C ASP A 390 1.76 12.18 18.48
N CYS A 391 0.95 11.23 18.04
CA CYS A 391 0.61 10.02 18.80
C CYS A 391 1.87 9.20 19.12
N VAL A 392 2.70 8.95 18.10
CA VAL A 392 4.01 8.30 18.25
C VAL A 392 4.89 9.07 19.22
N CYS A 393 5.03 10.39 19.06
CA CYS A 393 6.00 11.16 19.83
C CYS A 393 5.64 11.30 21.32
N LYS A 394 4.35 11.33 21.66
CA LYS A 394 3.87 11.28 23.06
C LYS A 394 4.36 10.02 23.78
N SER A 395 4.35 8.85 23.13
CA SER A 395 4.82 7.61 23.76
C SER A 395 6.32 7.61 24.10
N PHE A 396 7.15 8.37 23.35
CA PHE A 396 8.58 8.49 23.65
C PHE A 396 8.86 9.35 24.88
N VAL A 397 8.01 10.33 25.19
CA VAL A 397 8.04 11.08 26.46
C VAL A 397 7.72 10.16 27.64
N GLU A 398 6.74 9.28 27.46
CA GLU A 398 6.37 8.21 28.42
C GLU A 398 7.36 7.04 28.46
N LYS A 399 8.57 7.23 27.90
CA LYS A 399 9.68 6.29 27.89
C LYS A 399 9.38 4.96 27.17
N LYS A 400 8.36 4.91 26.31
CA LYS A 400 8.07 3.79 25.39
C LYS A 400 8.97 3.87 24.14
N GLN A 401 10.26 4.13 24.33
CA GLN A 401 11.22 4.29 23.25
C GLN A 401 11.45 2.94 22.55
N ARG A 402 10.71 2.72 21.46
CA ARG A 402 10.73 1.51 20.63
C ARG A 402 11.23 1.85 19.23
N THR A 403 11.56 0.84 18.45
CA THR A 403 11.84 1.04 17.02
C THR A 403 10.53 1.23 16.25
N ILE A 404 10.45 2.26 15.40
CA ILE A 404 9.30 2.50 14.53
C ILE A 404 9.80 2.72 13.10
N VAL A 405 9.12 2.08 12.16
CA VAL A 405 9.30 2.19 10.71
C VAL A 405 7.93 2.56 10.13
N PHE A 406 7.85 3.58 9.27
CA PHE A 406 6.62 3.93 8.58
C PHE A 406 6.57 3.31 7.18
N LEU A 407 5.41 2.78 6.83
CA LEU A 407 5.07 2.27 5.50
C LEU A 407 3.89 3.08 4.92
N SER A 408 3.77 3.18 3.60
CA SER A 408 2.47 3.48 2.95
C SER A 408 2.49 3.05 1.48
N PHE A 409 1.34 2.68 0.93
CA PHE A 409 1.14 2.57 -0.52
C PHE A 409 0.95 3.93 -1.19
N ASP A 410 0.62 4.98 -0.42
CA ASP A 410 0.44 6.35 -0.90
C ASP A 410 1.80 7.09 -0.92
N PRO A 411 2.34 7.46 -2.09
CA PRO A 411 3.67 8.07 -2.15
C PRO A 411 3.68 9.52 -1.63
N ASP A 412 2.53 10.21 -1.60
CA ASP A 412 2.46 11.55 -0.98
C ASP A 412 2.64 11.43 0.53
N ILE A 413 2.03 10.41 1.17
CA ILE A 413 2.23 10.11 2.60
C ILE A 413 3.70 9.81 2.90
N CYS A 414 4.38 9.00 2.08
CA CYS A 414 5.82 8.76 2.23
C CYS A 414 6.64 10.06 2.10
N TYR A 415 6.29 10.95 1.16
CA TYR A 415 6.95 12.24 0.98
C TYR A 415 6.73 13.20 2.16
N LEU A 416 5.49 13.30 2.66
CA LEU A 416 5.15 14.06 3.87
C LEU A 416 6.01 13.63 5.05
N LEU A 417 6.12 12.31 5.30
CA LEU A 417 6.92 11.76 6.38
C LEU A 417 8.42 12.06 6.26
N LYS A 418 8.99 12.07 5.04
CA LYS A 418 10.42 12.42 4.83
C LYS A 418 10.71 13.93 4.91
N CYS A 419 9.70 14.78 4.86
CA CYS A 419 9.87 16.24 5.02
C CYS A 419 9.58 16.67 6.47
N LYS A 420 8.54 16.11 7.09
CA LYS A 420 8.12 16.43 8.46
C LYS A 420 9.05 15.89 9.55
N GLN A 421 9.81 14.81 9.32
CA GLN A 421 10.67 14.21 10.35
C GLN A 421 11.93 13.51 9.79
N GLU A 422 12.94 13.32 10.66
CA GLU A 422 14.27 12.79 10.32
C GLU A 422 14.71 11.58 11.19
N TYR A 423 13.80 11.00 11.99
CA TYR A 423 14.12 10.06 13.09
C TYR A 423 13.69 8.61 12.82
N PHE A 424 12.62 8.45 12.05
CA PHE A 424 11.97 7.17 11.74
C PHE A 424 12.10 6.86 10.25
N PRO A 425 12.58 5.67 9.87
CA PRO A 425 12.65 5.24 8.48
C PRO A 425 11.27 5.23 7.81
N VAL A 426 11.22 5.67 6.55
CA VAL A 426 10.01 5.67 5.71
C VAL A 426 10.25 4.80 4.49
N LEU A 427 9.35 3.85 4.26
CA LEU A 427 9.39 2.88 3.16
C LEU A 427 8.14 3.02 2.30
N LEU A 428 8.30 2.92 0.98
CA LEU A 428 7.17 2.80 0.05
C LEU A 428 6.72 1.33 -0.03
N LEU A 429 5.43 1.07 0.17
CA LEU A 429 4.80 -0.21 -0.18
C LEU A 429 4.50 -0.23 -1.68
N CYS A 430 4.82 -1.34 -2.36
CA CYS A 430 4.55 -1.49 -3.79
C CYS A 430 4.16 -2.91 -4.20
N SER A 431 3.06 -3.02 -4.93
CA SER A 431 2.49 -4.25 -5.50
C SER A 431 2.42 -4.24 -7.03
N GLU A 432 2.79 -3.13 -7.68
CA GLU A 432 2.23 -2.74 -8.98
C GLU A 432 0.68 -2.88 -8.93
N THR A 433 0.02 -3.17 -10.05
CA THR A 433 -1.45 -3.36 -10.11
C THR A 433 -1.89 -4.81 -9.80
N ARG A 434 -1.35 -5.44 -8.73
CA ARG A 434 -1.68 -6.84 -8.34
C ARG A 434 -2.71 -7.00 -7.20
N PHE A 435 -3.16 -5.91 -6.57
CA PHE A 435 -4.23 -5.94 -5.55
C PHE A 435 -5.39 -5.03 -5.96
N SER A 436 -6.60 -5.60 -6.07
CA SER A 436 -7.82 -4.90 -6.51
C SER A 436 -8.50 -4.06 -5.43
N SER A 437 -8.35 -4.45 -4.16
CA SER A 437 -8.89 -3.73 -3.01
C SER A 437 -8.40 -2.28 -2.98
N ASP A 438 -7.13 -2.11 -3.32
CA ASP A 438 -6.36 -0.87 -3.22
C ASP A 438 -5.71 -0.54 -4.57
N ASP A 439 -6.50 -0.50 -5.64
CA ASP A 439 -6.07 -0.12 -6.99
C ASP A 439 -5.49 1.32 -7.02
N HIS A 440 -4.19 1.44 -6.71
CA HIS A 440 -3.43 2.68 -6.82
C HIS A 440 -3.01 2.91 -8.28
N PHE A 441 -3.87 3.58 -9.06
CA PHE A 441 -3.54 4.09 -10.40
C PHE A 441 -2.54 5.26 -10.40
N ASP A 442 -1.69 5.33 -9.38
CA ASP A 442 -0.61 6.32 -9.26
C ASP A 442 0.55 5.91 -10.17
N LEU A 443 0.90 6.78 -11.12
CA LEU A 443 1.95 6.48 -12.11
C LEU A 443 3.34 6.29 -11.48
N ARG A 444 3.53 6.63 -10.19
CA ARG A 444 4.74 6.30 -9.40
C ARG A 444 4.79 4.83 -8.96
N THR A 445 3.65 4.16 -8.74
CA THR A 445 3.59 2.80 -8.16
C THR A 445 3.04 1.73 -9.10
N MET A 446 2.36 2.09 -10.18
CA MET A 446 1.82 1.15 -11.19
C MET A 446 2.88 0.27 -11.89
N ASP A 447 4.16 0.67 -11.89
CA ASP A 447 5.30 -0.12 -12.36
C ASP A 447 6.43 0.00 -11.32
N ILE A 448 7.04 -1.13 -10.97
CA ILE A 448 8.04 -1.18 -9.89
C ILE A 448 9.29 -0.36 -10.20
N GLN A 449 9.68 -0.18 -11.47
CA GLN A 449 10.84 0.65 -11.81
C GLN A 449 10.55 2.12 -11.52
N ASN A 450 9.30 2.56 -11.72
CA ASN A 450 8.88 3.90 -11.34
C ASN A 450 8.97 4.07 -9.81
N ALA A 451 8.55 3.06 -9.06
CA ALA A 451 8.56 3.06 -7.60
C ALA A 451 9.99 3.03 -7.03
N VAL A 452 10.88 2.24 -7.63
CA VAL A 452 12.32 2.18 -7.31
C VAL A 452 12.97 3.55 -7.58
N ASN A 453 12.84 4.07 -8.80
CA ASN A 453 13.42 5.36 -9.18
C ASN A 453 12.92 6.49 -8.27
N TRP A 454 11.61 6.53 -7.99
CA TRP A 454 11.00 7.56 -7.15
C TRP A 454 11.46 7.43 -5.69
N SER A 455 11.55 6.22 -5.16
CA SER A 455 12.04 5.99 -3.78
C SER A 455 13.49 6.41 -3.59
N ILE A 456 14.35 6.16 -4.58
CA ILE A 456 15.74 6.62 -4.60
C ILE A 456 15.80 8.15 -4.67
N HIS A 457 15.07 8.78 -5.60
CA HIS A 457 15.06 10.23 -5.77
C HIS A 457 14.57 10.98 -4.51
N GLN A 458 13.47 10.53 -3.91
CA GLN A 458 12.95 11.14 -2.67
C GLN A 458 13.74 10.77 -1.41
N LYS A 459 14.81 9.97 -1.54
CA LYS A 459 15.70 9.54 -0.45
C LYS A 459 14.91 8.84 0.66
N LEU A 460 13.99 7.94 0.26
CA LEU A 460 13.36 7.01 1.18
C LEU A 460 14.41 6.08 1.79
N ASP A 461 14.08 5.52 2.95
CA ASP A 461 14.99 4.63 3.68
C ASP A 461 14.87 3.17 3.20
N GLY A 462 13.82 2.87 2.43
CA GLY A 462 13.65 1.58 1.77
C GLY A 462 12.35 1.45 0.99
N MET A 463 12.03 0.20 0.63
CA MET A 463 10.75 -0.22 0.07
C MET A 463 10.30 -1.53 0.72
N ALA A 464 8.98 -1.74 0.78
CA ALA A 464 8.36 -3.02 1.08
C ALA A 464 7.62 -3.50 -0.19
N ILE A 465 8.10 -4.57 -0.81
CA ILE A 465 7.68 -4.98 -2.16
C ILE A 465 6.89 -6.30 -2.10
N LEU A 466 5.81 -6.41 -2.87
CA LEU A 466 5.06 -7.66 -3.01
C LEU A 466 6.02 -8.76 -3.51
N SER A 467 6.17 -9.82 -2.73
CA SER A 467 7.21 -10.84 -2.89
C SER A 467 7.28 -11.46 -4.29
N ASP A 468 6.13 -11.57 -4.96
CA ASP A 468 5.98 -12.14 -6.30
C ASP A 468 6.75 -11.32 -7.35
N ILE A 469 6.78 -9.98 -7.20
CA ILE A 469 7.60 -9.08 -8.02
C ILE A 469 9.09 -9.40 -7.88
N LEU A 470 9.54 -9.77 -6.67
CA LEU A 470 10.95 -10.09 -6.42
C LEU A 470 11.35 -11.47 -6.97
N PHE A 471 10.38 -12.37 -7.22
CA PHE A 471 10.62 -13.60 -7.98
C PHE A 471 10.62 -13.35 -9.50
N GLU A 472 9.79 -12.42 -10.00
CA GLU A 472 9.77 -12.01 -11.41
C GLU A 472 11.00 -11.15 -11.81
N LYS A 473 11.42 -10.23 -10.93
CA LYS A 473 12.39 -9.16 -11.18
C LYS A 473 13.46 -9.08 -10.05
N PRO A 474 14.24 -10.16 -9.79
CA PRO A 474 15.15 -10.25 -8.64
C PRO A 474 16.27 -9.20 -8.60
N ASN A 475 16.63 -8.60 -9.74
CA ASN A 475 17.63 -7.52 -9.83
C ASN A 475 17.27 -6.28 -8.98
N ILE A 476 16.00 -6.06 -8.70
CA ILE A 476 15.52 -4.90 -7.92
C ILE A 476 16.10 -4.90 -6.51
N VAL A 477 16.36 -6.08 -5.93
CA VAL A 477 16.93 -6.19 -4.58
C VAL A 477 18.38 -5.69 -4.55
N SER A 478 19.19 -5.99 -5.56
CA SER A 478 20.55 -5.45 -5.66
C SER A 478 20.56 -3.97 -6.05
N GLU A 479 19.64 -3.54 -6.92
CA GLU A 479 19.51 -2.15 -7.37
C GLU A 479 19.18 -1.19 -6.22
N LEU A 480 18.18 -1.51 -5.39
CA LEU A 480 17.83 -0.72 -4.21
C LEU A 480 18.98 -0.68 -3.19
N LYS A 481 19.59 -1.84 -2.90
CA LYS A 481 20.68 -1.92 -1.90
C LYS A 481 21.97 -1.24 -2.36
N ASN A 482 22.26 -1.20 -3.66
CA ASN A 482 23.35 -0.41 -4.24
C ASN A 482 23.13 1.11 -4.08
N ASN A 483 21.87 1.55 -4.02
CA ASN A 483 21.49 2.93 -3.71
C ASN A 483 21.30 3.18 -2.19
N GLY A 484 21.62 2.20 -1.34
CA GLY A 484 21.53 2.29 0.12
C GLY A 484 20.14 2.04 0.72
N LEU A 485 19.12 1.79 -0.10
CA LEU A 485 17.75 1.54 0.35
C LEU A 485 17.60 0.14 0.95
N LYS A 486 16.79 0.02 2.02
CA LYS A 486 16.37 -1.26 2.59
C LYS A 486 15.29 -1.94 1.76
N VAL A 487 15.34 -3.26 1.66
CA VAL A 487 14.38 -4.04 0.88
C VAL A 487 13.66 -5.03 1.79
N PHE A 488 12.40 -4.74 2.08
CA PHE A 488 11.48 -5.67 2.73
C PHE A 488 10.55 -6.28 1.70
N CYS A 489 9.92 -7.42 2.02
CA CYS A 489 8.85 -7.94 1.19
C CYS A 489 7.68 -8.51 2.00
N PHE A 490 6.51 -8.50 1.37
CA PHE A 490 5.23 -8.89 1.96
C PHE A 490 4.40 -9.69 0.94
N GLY A 491 3.32 -10.34 1.40
CA GLY A 491 2.41 -11.13 0.57
C GLY A 491 2.43 -12.62 0.89
N ALA A 492 1.43 -13.36 0.40
CA ALA A 492 1.08 -14.70 0.87
C ALA A 492 2.20 -15.76 0.74
N ILE A 493 3.18 -15.56 -0.16
CA ILE A 493 4.31 -16.48 -0.32
C ILE A 493 5.46 -16.24 0.68
N THR A 494 5.50 -15.09 1.38
CA THR A 494 6.48 -14.86 2.47
C THR A 494 6.28 -15.83 3.64
N SER A 495 5.04 -16.24 3.88
CA SER A 495 4.64 -17.24 4.88
C SER A 495 5.07 -18.68 4.51
N GLN A 496 5.61 -18.91 3.31
CA GLN A 496 6.05 -20.23 2.83
C GLN A 496 7.56 -20.40 3.03
N GLU A 497 7.96 -21.47 3.71
CA GLU A 497 9.34 -21.69 4.15
C GLU A 497 10.40 -21.61 3.04
N ASP A 498 10.25 -22.37 1.95
CA ASP A 498 11.24 -22.37 0.87
C ASP A 498 11.30 -21.04 0.10
N LYS A 499 10.15 -20.34 0.02
CA LYS A 499 10.06 -19.02 -0.62
C LYS A 499 10.75 -17.96 0.26
N ALA A 500 10.48 -17.96 1.56
CA ALA A 500 11.17 -17.15 2.56
C ALA A 500 12.69 -17.39 2.54
N LYS A 501 13.12 -18.67 2.55
CA LYS A 501 14.54 -19.06 2.43
C LYS A 501 15.18 -18.52 1.15
N ASN A 502 14.44 -18.46 0.03
CA ASN A 502 14.95 -17.92 -1.23
C ASN A 502 14.95 -16.38 -1.29
N LEU A 503 13.96 -15.70 -0.70
CA LEU A 503 13.93 -14.24 -0.56
C LEU A 503 15.09 -13.75 0.33
N ILE A 504 15.37 -14.45 1.43
CA ILE A 504 16.53 -14.17 2.30
C ILE A 504 17.85 -14.36 1.54
N LYS A 505 18.01 -15.44 0.75
CA LYS A 505 19.19 -15.65 -0.12
C LYS A 505 19.34 -14.58 -1.21
N LEU A 506 18.23 -14.05 -1.72
CA LEU A 506 18.21 -12.92 -2.65
C LEU A 506 18.67 -11.62 -1.99
N GLY A 507 18.66 -11.56 -0.65
CA GLY A 507 19.28 -10.49 0.14
C GLY A 507 18.30 -9.45 0.67
N VAL A 508 17.01 -9.76 0.81
CA VAL A 508 16.06 -8.85 1.48
C VAL A 508 16.46 -8.61 2.94
N ASP A 509 16.23 -7.40 3.44
CA ASP A 509 16.50 -7.00 4.82
C ASP A 509 15.40 -7.45 5.80
N GLY A 510 14.25 -7.93 5.31
CA GLY A 510 13.24 -8.60 6.15
C GLY A 510 11.98 -9.06 5.42
N LEU A 511 11.17 -9.87 6.12
CA LEU A 511 9.92 -10.47 5.65
C LEU A 511 8.75 -10.00 6.54
N ILE A 512 7.67 -9.51 5.92
CA ILE A 512 6.38 -9.23 6.56
C ILE A 512 5.45 -10.39 6.21
N ALA A 513 5.10 -11.23 7.20
CA ALA A 513 4.47 -12.53 6.96
C ALA A 513 3.34 -12.86 7.95
N ASP A 514 2.36 -13.64 7.48
CA ASP A 514 1.36 -14.30 8.33
C ASP A 514 1.98 -15.49 9.08
N ASN A 515 1.39 -15.86 10.22
CA ASN A 515 1.83 -16.98 11.06
C ASN A 515 3.34 -16.95 11.37
N VAL A 516 3.89 -15.75 11.55
CA VAL A 516 5.33 -15.48 11.72
C VAL A 516 5.99 -16.32 12.83
N THR A 517 5.26 -16.67 13.89
CA THR A 517 5.70 -17.55 14.99
C THR A 517 5.97 -19.00 14.54
N CYS A 518 5.34 -19.46 13.46
CA CYS A 518 5.63 -20.74 12.80
C CYS A 518 6.83 -20.60 11.86
N LEU A 519 6.86 -19.53 11.06
CA LEU A 519 7.96 -19.24 10.14
C LEU A 519 9.31 -19.09 10.88
N ALA A 520 9.33 -18.38 12.01
CA ALA A 520 10.50 -18.20 12.87
C ALA A 520 11.11 -19.52 13.38
N LYS A 521 10.29 -20.56 13.57
CA LYS A 521 10.76 -21.90 13.95
C LYS A 521 11.37 -22.66 12.77
N LYS A 522 10.84 -22.44 11.56
CA LYS A 522 11.28 -23.06 10.29
C LYS A 522 12.52 -22.41 9.67
N LEU A 523 12.80 -21.18 10.06
CA LEU A 523 13.98 -20.39 9.67
C LEU A 523 15.07 -20.35 10.76
N CYS A 524 15.02 -21.24 11.75
CA CYS A 524 15.89 -21.21 12.93
C CYS A 524 17.40 -21.33 12.66
N ASP A 525 17.78 -21.84 11.49
CA ASP A 525 19.18 -22.04 11.09
C ASP A 525 19.72 -20.83 10.28
N ILE A 526 18.90 -19.78 10.12
CA ILE A 526 19.11 -18.62 9.24
C ILE A 526 18.88 -17.28 10.00
N LEU A 527 18.28 -17.33 11.20
CA LEU A 527 17.90 -16.20 12.06
C LEU A 527 18.56 -16.27 13.46
#